data_AF-A0A146FG19-F1
#
_entry.id   AF-A0A146FG19-F1
#
_cell.length_a   1.000
_cell.length_b   1.000
_cell.length_c   1.000
_cell.angle_alpha   90.00
_cell.angle_beta   90.00
_cell.angle_gamma   90.00
#
_symmetry.space_group_name_H-M   'P 1'
#
loop_
_entity.id
_entity.type
_entity.pdbx_description
1 polymer ?
#
loop_
_entity_poly.entity_id
_entity_poly.type
_entity_poly.pdbx_seq_one_letter_code
_entity_poly.pdbx_strand_id
1 'polypeptide(L)'
;MAPRNLLWNSQPVRARIFTQTFYIFQGAETIRSIVNKRSLSLFPIHVILLRRVFGLPASASWIYAQDNSGGLPKPYPESNVKPQNRIEYAVRRTNHRLLVGSGFAPLVKRFQTVLTDRLQSLSIGGHWVKWDDFAELINHEFTASFLDSLCEMYLMQEHPDFVINLFTLHDNIWKMFIGMPRFLAPQVYAARDAALAALKDWNTWARERSDAAAGTSEGDDPFWASQYWRDRIDAFQQINGFDANIIAIHDLAVIWGYVKADSVFPMLYLLGWLKIV
;
A
#
# COMPACT_ATOMS: atom_id res chain seq x y z
N MET A 1 -38.28 12.83 -25.12
CA MET A 1 -37.00 13.53 -24.86
C MET A 1 -36.51 13.02 -23.50
N ALA A 2 -35.48 12.18 -23.44
CA ALA A 2 -34.98 11.66 -22.17
C ALA A 2 -34.28 12.80 -21.39
N PRO A 3 -34.41 12.87 -20.06
CA PRO A 3 -33.77 13.91 -19.27
C PRO A 3 -32.25 13.78 -19.42
N ARG A 4 -31.59 14.86 -19.87
CA ARG A 4 -30.14 14.95 -19.82
C ARG A 4 -29.74 14.96 -18.35
N ASN A 5 -29.14 13.87 -17.87
CA ASN A 5 -28.49 13.83 -16.57
C ASN A 5 -27.46 14.95 -16.52
N LEU A 6 -27.67 15.94 -15.66
CA LEU A 6 -26.81 17.12 -15.48
C LEU A 6 -25.35 16.76 -15.13
N LEU A 7 -25.11 15.52 -14.70
CA LEU A 7 -23.81 15.00 -14.25
C LEU A 7 -23.11 14.11 -15.28
N TRP A 8 -23.73 13.84 -16.43
CA TRP A 8 -23.19 12.96 -17.46
C TRP A 8 -22.65 13.78 -18.64
N ASN A 9 -21.33 13.89 -18.72
CA ASN A 9 -20.64 14.50 -19.84
C ASN A 9 -20.03 13.40 -20.71
N SER A 10 -20.43 13.33 -21.97
CA SER A 10 -19.85 12.39 -22.96
C SER A 10 -18.44 12.78 -23.37
N GLN A 11 -18.00 14.01 -23.06
CA GLN A 11 -16.69 14.54 -23.39
C GLN A 11 -15.80 14.57 -22.14
N PRO A 12 -14.49 14.26 -22.28
CA PRO A 12 -13.55 14.41 -21.18
C PRO A 12 -13.50 15.85 -20.66
N VAL A 13 -13.51 16.03 -19.34
CA VAL A 13 -13.41 17.35 -18.71
C VAL A 13 -11.97 17.59 -18.28
N ARG A 14 -11.36 18.66 -18.78
CA ARG A 14 -10.04 19.11 -18.31
C ARG A 14 -10.21 19.99 -17.07
N ALA A 15 -9.72 19.53 -15.92
CA ALA A 15 -9.66 20.28 -14.67
C ALA A 15 -8.21 20.62 -14.33
N ARG A 16 -7.96 21.82 -13.79
CA ARG A 16 -6.67 22.15 -13.19
C ARG A 16 -6.84 22.19 -11.68
N ILE A 17 -6.21 21.26 -10.96
CA ILE A 17 -6.27 21.20 -9.50
C ILE A 17 -4.84 21.37 -8.97
N PHE A 18 -4.65 22.41 -8.17
CA PHE A 18 -3.33 22.91 -7.78
C PHE A 18 -2.43 23.15 -9.01
N THR A 19 -1.24 22.53 -9.04
CA THR A 19 -0.26 22.65 -10.11
C THR A 19 -0.38 21.55 -11.17
N GLN A 20 -1.40 20.68 -11.08
CA GLN A 20 -1.58 19.55 -11.99
C GLN A 20 -2.83 19.75 -12.87
N THR A 21 -2.69 19.35 -14.13
CA THR A 21 -3.80 19.25 -15.07
C THR A 21 -4.30 17.83 -15.07
N PHE A 22 -5.62 17.70 -15.06
CA PHE A 22 -6.31 16.45 -14.94
C PHE A 22 -7.40 16.36 -15.99
N TYR A 23 -7.57 15.16 -16.54
CA TYR A 23 -8.64 14.87 -17.48
C TYR A 23 -9.56 13.84 -16.85
N ILE A 24 -10.81 14.24 -16.68
CA ILE A 24 -11.89 13.48 -16.07
C ILE A 24 -12.68 12.82 -17.19
N PHE A 25 -12.77 11.49 -17.15
CA PHE A 25 -13.53 10.69 -18.11
C PHE A 25 -14.73 10.06 -17.41
N GLN A 26 -15.89 10.13 -18.03
CA GLN A 26 -17.15 9.61 -17.48
C GLN A 26 -17.77 8.59 -18.45
N GLY A 27 -18.58 7.68 -17.90
CA GLY A 27 -19.29 6.66 -18.67
C GLY A 27 -18.57 5.31 -18.73
N ALA A 28 -19.33 4.22 -18.59
CA ALA A 28 -18.79 2.86 -18.49
C ALA A 28 -17.99 2.43 -19.73
N GLU A 29 -18.42 2.82 -20.93
CA GLU A 29 -17.72 2.50 -22.18
C GLU A 29 -16.37 3.22 -22.27
N THR A 30 -16.36 4.52 -21.98
CA THR A 30 -15.13 5.33 -21.91
C THR A 30 -14.16 4.75 -20.90
N ILE A 31 -14.62 4.46 -19.67
CA ILE A 31 -13.80 3.85 -18.62
C ILE A 31 -13.25 2.48 -19.07
N ARG A 32 -14.08 1.62 -19.68
CA ARG A 32 -13.64 0.31 -20.19
C ARG A 32 -12.57 0.46 -21.27
N SER A 33 -12.71 1.44 -22.17
CA SER A 33 -11.72 1.72 -23.21
C SER A 33 -10.36 2.14 -22.66
N ILE A 34 -10.36 2.79 -21.50
CA ILE A 34 -9.18 3.37 -20.84
C ILE A 34 -8.49 2.33 -19.96
N VAL A 35 -9.23 1.63 -19.11
CA VAL A 35 -8.70 0.61 -18.18
C VAL A 35 -7.96 -0.52 -18.93
N ASN A 36 -8.36 -0.80 -20.17
CA ASN A 36 -7.72 -1.83 -20.99
C ASN A 36 -6.44 -1.36 -21.71
N LYS A 37 -6.07 -0.07 -21.65
CA LYS A 37 -4.87 0.44 -22.32
C LYS A 37 -3.61 0.11 -21.53
N ARG A 38 -2.75 -0.72 -22.10
CA ARG A 38 -1.46 -1.12 -21.52
C ARG A 38 -0.46 0.02 -21.35
N SER A 39 -0.62 1.13 -22.07
CA SER A 39 0.24 2.30 -21.99
C SER A 39 -0.08 3.23 -20.82
N LEU A 40 -1.19 3.00 -20.11
CA LEU A 40 -1.57 3.79 -18.95
C LEU A 40 -1.06 3.11 -17.68
N SER A 41 -0.48 3.92 -16.79
CA SER A 41 0.07 3.46 -15.52
C SER A 41 -0.29 4.43 -14.38
N LEU A 42 -0.54 3.85 -13.20
CA LEU A 42 -0.72 4.60 -11.95
C LEU A 42 0.62 4.87 -11.24
N PHE A 43 1.75 4.43 -11.82
CA PHE A 43 3.07 4.58 -11.23
C PHE A 43 3.44 6.04 -10.88
N PRO A 44 3.13 7.06 -11.72
CA PRO A 44 3.37 8.45 -11.33
C PRO A 44 2.56 8.90 -10.10
N ILE A 45 1.36 8.36 -9.88
CA ILE A 45 0.55 8.65 -8.67
C ILE A 45 1.21 8.01 -7.45
N HIS A 46 1.63 6.75 -7.60
CA HIS A 46 2.34 6.03 -6.56
C HIS A 46 3.59 6.81 -6.10
N VAL A 47 4.41 7.31 -7.02
CA VAL A 47 5.59 8.13 -6.69
C VAL A 47 5.22 9.44 -5.97
N ILE A 48 4.13 10.09 -6.36
CA ILE A 48 3.62 11.27 -5.65
C ILE A 48 3.26 10.92 -4.20
N LEU A 49 2.57 9.79 -3.98
CA LEU A 49 2.24 9.33 -2.63
C LEU A 49 3.49 8.99 -1.83
N LEU A 50 4.45 8.26 -2.41
CA LEU A 50 5.72 7.97 -1.73
C LEU A 50 6.42 9.25 -1.28
N ARG A 51 6.48 10.27 -2.14
CA ARG A 51 7.13 11.55 -1.83
C ARG A 51 6.36 12.41 -0.83
N ARG A 52 5.05 12.57 -1.00
CA ARG A 52 4.24 13.51 -0.20
C ARG A 52 3.81 12.90 1.12
N VAL A 53 3.41 11.63 1.11
CA VAL A 53 2.85 10.94 2.27
C VAL A 53 3.95 10.18 3.00
N PHE A 54 4.57 9.22 2.32
CA PHE A 54 5.41 8.23 2.98
C PHE A 54 6.85 8.68 3.22
N GLY A 55 7.23 9.86 2.72
CA GLY A 55 8.50 10.51 3.07
C GLY A 55 9.68 10.16 2.16
N LEU A 56 9.44 9.73 0.92
CA LEU A 56 10.50 9.52 -0.08
C LEU A 56 11.31 10.82 -0.26
N PRO A 57 12.63 10.78 -0.02
CA PRO A 57 13.49 11.95 -0.19
C PRO A 57 13.47 12.46 -1.63
N ALA A 58 13.55 13.78 -1.80
CA ALA A 58 13.64 14.39 -3.13
C ALA A 58 14.88 13.89 -3.89
N SER A 59 15.99 13.65 -3.17
CA SER A 59 17.23 13.09 -3.71
C SER A 59 17.10 11.64 -4.22
N ALA A 60 16.07 10.90 -3.84
CA ALA A 60 15.80 9.54 -4.31
C ALA A 60 14.73 9.48 -5.41
N SER A 61 14.06 10.61 -5.69
CA SER A 61 12.95 10.65 -6.66
C SER A 61 13.42 10.40 -8.10
N TRP A 62 14.69 10.68 -8.43
CA TRP A 62 15.23 10.45 -9.78
C TRP A 62 15.27 8.97 -10.15
N ILE A 63 15.39 8.07 -9.18
CA ILE A 63 15.43 6.61 -9.40
C ILE A 63 14.15 6.16 -10.12
N TYR A 64 13.01 6.72 -9.73
CA TYR A 64 11.70 6.43 -10.34
C TYR A 64 11.53 7.08 -11.71
N ALA A 65 12.13 8.25 -11.93
CA ALA A 65 12.07 8.93 -13.22
C ALA A 65 12.84 8.18 -14.32
N GLN A 66 13.75 7.28 -13.94
CA GLN A 66 14.49 6.43 -14.87
C GLN A 66 13.74 5.16 -15.28
N ASP A 67 12.70 4.75 -14.55
CA ASP A 67 11.91 3.56 -14.91
C ASP A 67 10.83 3.91 -15.93
N ASN A 68 11.15 3.72 -17.22
CA ASN A 68 10.20 3.79 -18.32
C ASN A 68 9.76 2.40 -18.81
N SER A 69 9.96 1.34 -18.01
CA SER A 69 9.77 -0.03 -18.47
C SER A 69 8.33 -0.54 -18.36
N GLY A 70 7.51 0.12 -17.53
CA GLY A 70 6.14 -0.27 -17.26
C GLY A 70 6.01 -1.49 -16.34
N GLY A 71 4.82 -1.68 -15.78
CA GLY A 71 4.53 -2.71 -14.78
C GLY A 71 4.28 -4.12 -15.30
N LEU A 72 4.34 -4.40 -16.62
CA LEU A 72 4.04 -5.73 -17.18
C LEU A 72 5.29 -6.62 -17.27
N PRO A 73 5.17 -7.95 -17.36
CA PRO A 73 6.34 -8.84 -17.53
C PRO A 73 7.23 -8.46 -18.72
N LYS A 74 6.62 -8.16 -19.87
CA LYS A 74 7.32 -7.60 -21.02
C LYS A 74 7.43 -6.08 -20.86
N PRO A 75 8.64 -5.50 -20.88
CA PRO A 75 8.81 -4.04 -20.82
C PRO A 75 8.25 -3.36 -22.07
N TYR A 76 8.03 -2.04 -21.99
CA TYR A 76 7.72 -1.26 -23.18
C TYR A 76 8.84 -1.36 -24.23
N PRO A 77 8.51 -1.41 -25.54
CA PRO A 77 9.48 -1.64 -26.60
C PRO A 77 10.69 -0.68 -26.58
N GLU A 78 10.47 0.57 -26.19
CA GLU A 78 11.45 1.65 -26.13
C GLU A 78 12.26 1.71 -24.82
N SER A 79 11.98 0.82 -23.86
CA SER A 79 12.66 0.84 -22.56
C SER A 79 14.06 0.25 -22.65
N ASN A 80 15.01 0.93 -22.02
CA ASN A 80 16.41 0.49 -21.84
C ASN A 80 16.72 0.12 -20.37
N VAL A 81 15.70 0.02 -19.53
CA VAL A 81 15.85 -0.25 -18.09
C VAL A 81 16.26 -1.70 -17.87
N LYS A 82 17.34 -1.91 -17.12
CA LYS A 82 17.80 -3.26 -16.75
C LYS A 82 16.74 -4.01 -15.94
N PRO A 83 16.60 -5.35 -16.08
CA PRO A 83 15.56 -6.11 -15.39
C PRO A 83 15.41 -5.84 -13.89
N GLN A 84 16.51 -5.69 -13.18
CA GLN A 84 16.53 -5.42 -11.73
C GLN A 84 16.08 -4.00 -11.35
N ASN A 85 16.11 -3.03 -12.26
CA ASN A 85 15.73 -1.64 -12.03
C ASN A 85 14.30 -1.32 -12.49
N ARG A 86 13.51 -2.35 -12.83
CA ARG A 86 12.11 -2.22 -13.24
C ARG A 86 11.22 -2.15 -12.00
N ILE A 87 11.20 -0.99 -11.37
CA ILE A 87 10.52 -0.71 -10.08
C ILE A 87 9.02 -0.96 -10.19
N GLU A 88 8.35 -0.43 -11.21
CA GLU A 88 6.89 -0.62 -11.37
C GLU A 88 6.54 -2.11 -11.52
N TYR A 89 7.35 -2.83 -12.30
CA TYR A 89 7.19 -4.27 -12.47
C TYR A 89 7.43 -5.02 -11.17
N ALA A 90 8.49 -4.69 -10.42
CA ALA A 90 8.79 -5.31 -9.13
C ALA A 90 7.62 -5.14 -8.15
N VAL A 91 7.15 -3.90 -7.95
CA VAL A 91 6.00 -3.58 -7.08
C VAL A 91 4.75 -4.34 -7.50
N ARG A 92 4.42 -4.34 -8.80
CA ARG A 92 3.24 -5.05 -9.30
C ARG A 92 3.38 -6.56 -9.11
N ARG A 93 4.54 -7.13 -9.43
CA ARG A 93 4.81 -8.58 -9.36
C ARG A 93 4.67 -9.08 -7.93
N THR A 94 5.28 -8.42 -6.96
CA THR A 94 5.20 -8.81 -5.55
C THR A 94 3.76 -8.74 -5.06
N ASN A 95 3.06 -7.63 -5.34
CA ASN A 95 1.67 -7.44 -4.91
C ASN A 95 0.72 -8.46 -5.57
N HIS A 96 0.92 -8.76 -6.86
CA HIS A 96 0.16 -9.79 -7.56
C HIS A 96 0.39 -11.17 -6.96
N ARG A 97 1.63 -11.52 -6.60
CA ARG A 97 1.94 -12.82 -5.97
C ARG A 97 1.20 -13.00 -4.64
N LEU A 98 1.10 -11.94 -3.83
CA LEU A 98 0.37 -11.96 -2.56
C LEU A 98 -1.15 -12.01 -2.75
N LEU A 99 -1.72 -11.13 -3.58
CA LEU A 99 -3.17 -10.91 -3.62
C LEU A 99 -3.92 -11.86 -4.55
N VAL A 100 -3.24 -12.42 -5.55
CA VAL A 100 -3.87 -13.26 -6.59
C VAL A 100 -3.08 -14.53 -6.86
N GLY A 101 -1.78 -14.52 -6.57
CA GLY A 101 -0.88 -15.65 -6.79
C GLY A 101 -0.78 -16.60 -5.60
N SER A 102 0.39 -17.23 -5.49
CA SER A 102 0.65 -18.28 -4.51
C SER A 102 0.57 -17.82 -3.04
N GLY A 103 0.70 -16.53 -2.77
CA GLY A 103 0.63 -15.98 -1.41
C GLY A 103 -0.78 -15.79 -0.87
N PHE A 104 -1.80 -15.85 -1.73
CA PHE A 104 -3.17 -15.48 -1.35
C PHE A 104 -3.81 -16.50 -0.41
N ALA A 105 -3.80 -17.78 -0.78
CA ALA A 105 -4.40 -18.82 0.05
C ALA A 105 -3.75 -18.93 1.45
N PRO A 106 -2.41 -18.88 1.60
CA PRO A 106 -1.77 -18.80 2.92
C PRO A 106 -2.20 -17.57 3.73
N LEU A 107 -2.25 -16.38 3.10
CA LEU A 107 -2.70 -15.15 3.76
C LEU A 107 -4.13 -15.29 4.29
N VAL A 108 -5.06 -15.78 3.46
CA VAL A 108 -6.45 -16.00 3.86
C VAL A 108 -6.55 -16.98 5.01
N LYS A 109 -5.77 -18.07 4.99
CA LYS A 109 -5.75 -19.05 6.08
C LYS A 109 -5.30 -18.42 7.40
N ARG A 110 -4.18 -17.68 7.41
CA ARG A 110 -3.70 -16.97 8.61
C ARG A 110 -4.73 -15.96 9.10
N PHE A 111 -5.31 -15.18 8.18
CA PHE A 111 -6.33 -14.20 8.51
C PHE A 111 -7.56 -14.84 9.17
N GLN A 112 -8.05 -15.95 8.62
CA GLN A 112 -9.17 -16.70 9.22
C GLN A 112 -8.86 -17.17 10.63
N THR A 113 -7.65 -17.72 10.87
CA THR A 113 -7.23 -18.15 12.20
C THR A 113 -7.22 -16.97 13.17
N VAL A 114 -6.49 -15.90 12.84
CA VAL A 114 -6.35 -14.74 13.72
C VAL A 114 -7.70 -14.07 14.00
N LEU A 115 -8.54 -13.90 12.98
CA LEU A 115 -9.89 -13.33 13.16
C LEU A 115 -10.76 -14.22 14.05
N THR A 116 -10.70 -15.54 13.87
CA THR A 116 -11.45 -16.49 14.71
C THR A 116 -11.02 -16.36 16.17
N ASP A 117 -9.71 -16.37 16.43
CA ASP A 117 -9.16 -16.28 17.78
C ASP A 117 -9.54 -14.95 18.45
N ARG A 118 -9.42 -13.83 17.73
CA ARG A 118 -9.83 -12.50 18.22
C ARG A 118 -11.31 -12.46 18.55
N LEU A 119 -12.18 -12.93 17.66
CA LEU A 119 -13.63 -12.96 17.91
C LEU A 119 -14.00 -13.87 19.09
N GLN A 120 -13.32 -15.01 19.27
CA GLN A 120 -13.53 -15.90 20.42
C GLN A 120 -13.02 -15.30 21.74
N SER A 121 -12.00 -14.44 21.69
CA SER A 121 -11.45 -13.75 22.86
C SER A 121 -12.32 -12.59 23.35
N LEU A 122 -13.28 -12.12 22.54
CA LEU A 122 -14.23 -11.11 22.97
C LEU A 122 -15.02 -11.65 24.17
N SER A 123 -15.13 -10.85 25.23
CA SER A 123 -15.86 -11.20 26.45
C SER A 123 -17.38 -11.15 26.28
N ILE A 124 -17.88 -11.73 25.18
CA ILE A 124 -19.30 -11.91 24.88
C ILE A 124 -19.67 -13.29 25.45
N GLY A 125 -20.33 -13.29 26.61
CA GLY A 125 -20.80 -14.50 27.26
C GLY A 125 -22.01 -15.14 26.54
N GLY A 126 -22.84 -15.87 27.29
CA GLY A 126 -24.07 -16.49 26.75
C GLY A 126 -25.25 -15.54 26.53
N HIS A 127 -25.05 -14.23 26.63
CA HIS A 127 -26.11 -13.22 26.55
C HIS A 127 -25.78 -12.15 25.52
N TRP A 128 -26.82 -11.58 24.91
CA TRP A 128 -26.68 -10.45 23.98
C TRP A 128 -26.04 -9.25 24.67
N VAL A 129 -24.95 -8.75 24.09
CA VAL A 129 -24.26 -7.53 24.51
C VAL A 129 -24.64 -6.41 23.56
N LYS A 130 -24.88 -5.20 24.09
CA LYS A 130 -25.05 -4.01 23.27
C LYS A 130 -23.66 -3.50 22.87
N TRP A 131 -23.44 -3.35 21.56
CA TRP A 131 -22.28 -2.66 21.02
C TRP A 131 -22.73 -1.32 20.46
N ASP A 132 -22.11 -0.22 20.91
CA ASP A 132 -22.57 1.13 20.54
C ASP A 132 -22.23 1.49 19.10
N ASP A 133 -21.12 0.97 18.56
CA ASP A 133 -20.72 1.11 17.15
C ASP A 133 -20.29 -0.23 16.56
N PHE A 134 -21.18 -0.83 15.76
CA PHE A 134 -20.90 -2.08 15.06
C PHE A 134 -19.82 -1.90 13.97
N ALA A 135 -19.75 -0.73 13.33
CA ALA A 135 -18.74 -0.46 12.32
C ALA A 135 -17.36 -0.33 12.97
N GLU A 136 -17.25 0.24 14.17
CA GLU A 136 -16.02 0.28 14.95
C GLU A 136 -15.53 -1.13 15.28
N LEU A 137 -16.40 -2.02 15.77
CA LEU A 137 -16.04 -3.42 16.05
C LEU A 137 -15.50 -4.12 14.80
N ILE A 138 -16.21 -4.02 13.68
CA ILE A 138 -15.80 -4.66 12.42
C ILE A 138 -14.49 -4.06 11.93
N ASN A 139 -14.38 -2.73 11.88
CA ASN A 139 -13.18 -2.06 11.37
C ASN A 139 -11.97 -2.35 12.26
N HIS A 140 -12.13 -2.36 13.58
CA HIS A 140 -11.06 -2.63 14.52
C HIS A 140 -10.61 -4.08 14.44
N GLU A 141 -11.51 -5.04 14.66
CA GLU A 141 -11.13 -6.45 14.70
C GLU A 141 -10.68 -6.97 13.34
N PHE A 142 -11.33 -6.57 12.25
CA PHE A 142 -10.94 -7.00 10.91
C PHE A 142 -9.60 -6.38 10.50
N THR A 143 -9.40 -5.08 10.73
CA THR A 143 -8.12 -4.42 10.41
C THR A 143 -6.98 -5.01 11.21
N ALA A 144 -7.17 -5.17 12.52
CA ALA A 144 -6.13 -5.68 13.40
C ALA A 144 -5.81 -7.14 13.08
N SER A 145 -6.83 -7.98 12.83
CA SER A 145 -6.62 -9.36 12.37
C SER A 145 -5.87 -9.43 11.04
N PHE A 146 -6.19 -8.51 10.12
CA PHE A 146 -5.52 -8.46 8.84
C PHE A 146 -4.06 -8.02 8.98
N LEU A 147 -3.81 -6.99 9.79
CA LEU A 147 -2.46 -6.53 10.13
C LEU A 147 -1.62 -7.63 10.76
N ASP A 148 -2.15 -8.37 11.74
CA ASP A 148 -1.46 -9.50 12.38
C ASP A 148 -1.21 -10.67 11.39
N SER A 149 -2.14 -10.89 10.44
CA SER A 149 -1.99 -11.93 9.41
C SER A 149 -0.96 -11.57 8.33
N LEU A 150 -0.76 -10.27 8.13
CA LEU A 150 0.10 -9.69 7.10
C LEU A 150 1.50 -9.39 7.64
N CYS A 151 1.56 -8.81 8.83
CA CYS A 151 2.75 -8.37 9.54
C CYS A 151 2.84 -9.19 10.82
N GLU A 152 3.95 -9.87 11.01
CA GLU A 152 4.15 -10.84 12.07
C GLU A 152 3.85 -10.30 13.48
N MET A 153 3.63 -11.23 14.43
CA MET A 153 3.57 -10.92 15.86
C MET A 153 4.74 -10.05 16.33
N TYR A 154 5.96 -10.21 15.79
CA TYR A 154 7.12 -9.40 16.22
C TYR A 154 6.88 -7.89 16.04
N LEU A 155 6.40 -7.45 14.87
CA LEU A 155 6.19 -6.02 14.61
C LEU A 155 5.22 -5.42 15.63
N MET A 156 4.17 -6.17 15.99
CA MET A 156 3.17 -5.72 16.95
C MET A 156 3.64 -5.84 18.42
N GLN A 157 4.55 -6.77 18.71
CA GLN A 157 5.10 -6.97 20.05
C GLN A 157 6.14 -5.90 20.41
N GLU A 158 7.11 -5.65 19.53
CA GLU A 158 8.18 -4.68 19.78
C GLU A 158 7.77 -3.24 19.46
N HIS A 159 6.82 -3.06 18.54
CA HIS A 159 6.30 -1.74 18.15
C HIS A 159 4.77 -1.68 18.32
N PRO A 160 4.25 -1.75 19.57
CA PRO A 160 2.81 -1.79 19.84
C PRO A 160 2.07 -0.54 19.31
N ASP A 161 2.76 0.58 19.20
CA ASP A 161 2.22 1.82 18.65
C ASP A 161 2.16 1.84 17.12
N PHE A 162 2.66 0.82 16.41
CA PHE A 162 2.70 0.80 14.95
C PHE A 162 1.32 1.02 14.32
N VAL A 163 0.29 0.33 14.82
CA VAL A 163 -1.09 0.45 14.32
C VAL A 163 -1.64 1.86 14.56
N ILE A 164 -1.40 2.41 15.75
CA ILE A 164 -1.82 3.79 16.12
C ILE A 164 -1.14 4.80 15.20
N ASN A 165 0.15 4.62 14.93
CA ASN A 165 0.93 5.47 14.04
C ASN A 165 0.43 5.37 12.59
N LEU A 166 0.10 4.16 12.12
CA LEU A 166 -0.48 3.92 10.80
C LEU A 166 -1.85 4.62 10.65
N PHE A 167 -2.69 4.56 11.68
CA PHE A 167 -4.00 5.22 11.67
C PHE A 167 -3.86 6.74 11.75
N THR A 168 -2.97 7.24 12.61
CA THR A 168 -2.66 8.67 12.68
C THR A 168 -2.19 9.22 11.32
N LEU A 169 -1.38 8.44 10.58
CA LEU A 169 -1.00 8.76 9.21
C LEU A 169 -2.20 8.78 8.26
N HIS A 170 -3.06 7.77 8.35
CA HIS A 170 -4.27 7.66 7.52
C HIS A 170 -5.24 8.84 7.74
N ASP A 171 -5.57 9.14 9.00
CA ASP A 171 -6.53 10.19 9.35
C ASP A 171 -6.05 11.59 8.95
N ASN A 172 -4.73 11.74 8.78
CA ASN A 172 -4.08 12.98 8.39
C ASN A 172 -3.51 12.93 6.96
N ILE A 173 -3.92 11.95 6.14
CA ILE A 173 -3.38 11.73 4.79
C ILE A 173 -3.44 12.98 3.93
N TRP A 174 -4.53 13.76 4.04
CA TRP A 174 -4.71 14.99 3.27
C TRP A 174 -3.70 16.07 3.63
N LYS A 175 -3.37 16.23 4.92
CA LYS A 175 -2.34 17.17 5.37
C LYS A 175 -0.98 16.83 4.75
N MET A 176 -0.67 15.53 4.68
CA MET A 176 0.56 15.05 4.06
C MET A 176 0.54 15.22 2.53
N PHE A 177 -0.56 14.85 1.88
CA PHE A 177 -0.72 14.92 0.43
C PHE A 177 -0.56 16.35 -0.11
N ILE A 178 -1.17 17.35 0.55
CA ILE A 178 -1.02 18.77 0.19
C ILE A 178 0.34 19.35 0.59
N GLY A 179 1.15 18.61 1.35
CA GLY A 179 2.48 19.03 1.78
C GLY A 179 2.48 20.02 2.95
N MET A 180 1.55 19.87 3.90
CA MET A 180 1.51 20.70 5.11
C MET A 180 2.85 20.60 5.86
N PRO A 181 3.51 21.73 6.19
CA PRO A 181 4.80 21.73 6.90
C PRO A 181 4.78 20.99 8.24
N ARG A 182 5.93 20.40 8.62
CA ARG A 182 6.08 19.62 9.86
C ARG A 182 5.64 20.35 11.12
N PHE A 183 5.90 21.65 11.22
CA PHE A 183 5.52 22.44 12.40
C PHE A 183 4.01 22.69 12.52
N LEU A 184 3.24 22.57 11.42
CA LEU A 184 1.77 22.69 11.43
C LEU A 184 1.06 21.35 11.64
N ALA A 185 1.75 20.24 11.41
CA ALA A 185 1.19 18.90 11.59
C ALA A 185 2.18 17.95 12.29
N PRO A 186 2.80 18.33 13.43
CA PRO A 186 3.92 17.59 14.02
C PRO A 186 3.56 16.13 14.34
N GLN A 187 2.32 15.89 14.77
CA GLN A 187 1.81 14.56 15.13
C GLN A 187 1.87 13.57 13.96
N VAL A 188 1.42 13.94 12.75
CA VAL A 188 1.42 13.01 11.61
C VAL A 188 2.83 12.70 11.11
N TYR A 189 3.74 13.67 11.19
CA TYR A 189 5.14 13.44 10.86
C TYR A 189 5.81 12.53 11.89
N ALA A 190 5.55 12.72 13.18
CA ALA A 190 6.05 11.84 14.23
C ALA A 190 5.54 10.41 14.06
N ALA A 191 4.23 10.25 13.81
CA ALA A 191 3.62 8.95 13.57
C ALA A 191 4.21 8.23 12.35
N ARG A 192 4.36 8.94 11.22
CA ARG A 192 5.01 8.38 10.02
C ARG A 192 6.46 7.97 10.32
N ASP A 193 7.24 8.83 10.95
CA ASP A 193 8.65 8.56 11.21
C ASP A 193 8.82 7.37 12.18
N ALA A 194 7.95 7.24 13.18
CA ALA A 194 7.90 6.09 14.09
C ALA A 194 7.52 4.79 13.36
N ALA A 195 6.50 4.82 12.49
CA ALA A 195 6.13 3.67 11.68
C ALA A 195 7.25 3.22 10.73
N LEU A 196 7.97 4.18 10.12
CA LEU A 196 9.14 3.86 9.30
C LEU A 196 10.29 3.27 10.12
N ALA A 197 10.51 3.74 11.35
CA ALA A 197 11.51 3.18 12.24
C ALA A 197 11.18 1.73 12.62
N ALA A 198 9.92 1.46 12.97
CA ALA A 198 9.43 0.11 13.29
C ALA A 198 9.65 -0.87 12.13
N LEU A 199 9.34 -0.46 10.89
CA LEU A 199 9.55 -1.32 9.71
C LEU A 199 11.03 -1.57 9.41
N LYS A 200 11.91 -0.59 9.63
CA LYS A 200 13.36 -0.80 9.48
C LYS A 200 13.90 -1.77 10.52
N ASP A 201 13.44 -1.64 11.76
CA ASP A 201 13.81 -2.53 12.85
C ASP A 201 13.35 -3.96 12.56
N TRP A 202 12.08 -4.14 12.21
CA TRP A 202 11.55 -5.44 11.79
C TRP A 202 12.30 -6.05 10.61
N ASN A 203 12.58 -5.27 9.56
CA ASN A 203 13.34 -5.76 8.41
C ASN A 203 14.76 -6.21 8.78
N THR A 204 15.38 -5.56 9.78
CA THR A 204 16.71 -5.93 10.28
C THR A 204 16.63 -7.22 11.09
N TRP A 205 15.71 -7.26 12.07
CA TRP A 205 15.47 -8.42 12.92
C TRP A 205 15.13 -9.69 12.14
N ALA A 206 14.22 -9.57 11.16
CA ALA A 206 13.74 -10.67 10.34
C ALA A 206 14.87 -11.25 9.48
N ARG A 207 15.73 -10.39 8.94
CA ARG A 207 16.89 -10.79 8.14
C ARG A 207 17.92 -11.54 8.96
N GLU A 208 18.34 -10.99 10.09
CA GLU A 208 19.35 -11.61 10.96
C GLU A 208 18.95 -13.03 11.38
N ARG A 209 17.67 -13.23 11.70
CA ARG A 209 17.16 -14.55 12.10
C ARG A 209 16.92 -15.49 10.93
N SER A 210 16.44 -14.97 9.81
CA SER A 210 16.29 -15.72 8.57
C SER A 210 17.63 -16.28 8.09
N ASP A 211 18.69 -15.46 8.11
CA ASP A 211 20.03 -15.86 7.68
C ASP A 211 20.64 -16.88 8.66
N ALA A 212 20.38 -16.74 9.95
CA ALA A 212 20.78 -17.71 10.97
C ALA A 212 20.04 -19.06 10.87
N ALA A 213 18.82 -19.06 10.32
CA ALA A 213 17.96 -20.25 10.16
C ALA A 213 18.06 -20.93 8.79
N ALA A 214 19.00 -20.51 7.93
CA ALA A 214 19.13 -21.00 6.56
C ALA A 214 19.31 -22.54 6.50
N GLY A 215 18.22 -23.25 6.18
CA GLY A 215 18.15 -24.72 6.11
C GLY A 215 16.74 -25.32 6.30
N THR A 216 15.77 -24.56 6.82
CA THR A 216 14.42 -25.06 7.08
C THR A 216 13.40 -24.62 6.02
N SER A 217 13.12 -25.56 5.11
CA SER A 217 11.94 -25.75 4.21
C SER A 217 11.10 -24.56 3.69
N GLU A 218 10.78 -24.62 2.39
CA GLU A 218 9.75 -23.80 1.73
C GLU A 218 8.42 -23.79 2.50
N GLY A 219 7.90 -22.60 2.82
CA GLY A 219 6.64 -22.44 3.56
C GLY A 219 6.45 -21.05 4.16
N ASP A 220 5.56 -20.96 5.15
CA ASP A 220 5.42 -19.78 6.02
C ASP A 220 6.76 -19.52 6.70
N ASP A 221 7.24 -18.31 6.52
CA ASP A 221 8.53 -17.86 7.02
C ASP A 221 8.34 -17.29 8.42
N PRO A 222 8.80 -17.98 9.47
CA PRO A 222 8.46 -17.62 10.85
C PRO A 222 9.00 -16.26 11.26
N PHE A 223 9.93 -15.67 10.49
CA PHE A 223 10.55 -14.37 10.79
C PHE A 223 10.10 -13.23 9.86
N TRP A 224 9.42 -13.55 8.76
CA TRP A 224 8.94 -12.55 7.79
C TRP A 224 7.42 -12.49 7.74
N ALA A 225 6.71 -13.16 8.65
CA ALA A 225 5.28 -13.52 8.60
C ALA A 225 4.84 -14.36 7.38
N SER A 226 5.44 -14.13 6.21
CA SER A 226 5.14 -14.79 4.95
C SER A 226 6.27 -14.63 3.95
N GLN A 227 6.36 -15.57 3.01
CA GLN A 227 7.31 -15.51 1.89
C GLN A 227 7.22 -14.21 1.07
N TYR A 228 6.06 -13.53 1.08
CA TYR A 228 5.87 -12.27 0.36
C TYR A 228 6.86 -11.19 0.81
N TRP A 229 7.08 -11.03 2.11
CA TRP A 229 7.94 -9.96 2.63
C TRP A 229 9.42 -10.21 2.31
N ARG A 230 9.87 -11.46 2.48
CA ARG A 230 11.22 -11.89 2.06
C ARG A 230 11.42 -11.63 0.56
N ASP A 231 10.53 -12.15 -0.30
CA ASP A 231 10.61 -11.97 -1.75
C ASP A 231 10.61 -10.50 -2.18
N ARG A 232 9.80 -9.68 -1.51
CA ARG A 232 9.67 -8.25 -1.80
C ARG A 232 10.97 -7.52 -1.46
N ILE A 233 11.53 -7.76 -0.28
CA ILE A 233 12.73 -7.09 0.17
C ILE A 233 13.92 -7.53 -0.67
N ASP A 234 14.05 -8.83 -0.96
CA ASP A 234 15.12 -9.34 -1.82
C ASP A 234 15.01 -8.75 -3.24
N ALA A 235 13.81 -8.61 -3.79
CA ALA A 235 13.61 -7.94 -5.07
C ALA A 235 13.98 -6.45 -5.01
N PHE A 236 13.69 -5.76 -3.91
CA PHE A 236 13.95 -4.33 -3.79
C PHE A 236 15.42 -4.00 -3.49
N GLN A 237 16.13 -4.88 -2.79
CA GLN A 237 17.57 -4.74 -2.56
C GLN A 237 18.38 -4.83 -3.86
N GLN A 238 17.84 -5.50 -4.90
CA GLN A 238 18.46 -5.56 -6.22
C GLN A 238 18.27 -4.29 -7.05
N ILE A 239 17.39 -3.37 -6.62
CA ILE A 239 17.15 -2.11 -7.32
C ILE A 239 18.27 -1.12 -6.99
N ASN A 240 18.93 -0.62 -8.02
CA ASN A 240 20.00 0.36 -7.84
C ASN A 240 19.48 1.65 -7.17
N GLY A 241 20.14 2.04 -6.08
CA GLY A 241 19.82 3.25 -5.34
C GLY A 241 18.71 3.07 -4.29
N PHE A 242 18.12 1.88 -4.17
CA PHE A 242 17.26 1.58 -3.02
C PHE A 242 18.13 1.27 -1.80
N ASP A 243 17.83 1.96 -0.70
CA ASP A 243 18.39 1.68 0.62
C ASP A 243 17.28 1.16 1.56
N ALA A 244 17.66 0.79 2.79
CA ALA A 244 16.70 0.30 3.80
C ALA A 244 15.58 1.32 4.09
N ASN A 245 15.85 2.62 3.91
CA ASN A 245 14.84 3.65 4.10
C ASN A 245 13.80 3.67 2.98
N ILE A 246 14.22 3.59 1.72
CA ILE A 246 13.31 3.51 0.56
C ILE A 246 12.48 2.23 0.62
N ILE A 247 13.08 1.11 1.03
CA ILE A 247 12.37 -0.16 1.22
C ILE A 247 11.27 0.00 2.28
N ALA A 248 11.60 0.49 3.48
CA ALA A 248 10.62 0.73 4.54
C ALA A 248 9.50 1.71 4.12
N ILE A 249 9.81 2.70 3.29
CA ILE A 249 8.81 3.62 2.71
C ILE A 249 7.81 2.88 1.81
N HIS A 250 8.30 1.97 0.97
CA HIS A 250 7.45 1.12 0.15
C HIS A 250 6.62 0.13 0.98
N ASP A 251 7.20 -0.40 2.05
CA ASP A 251 6.54 -1.35 2.93
C ASP A 251 5.41 -0.67 3.72
N LEU A 252 5.66 0.54 4.23
CA LEU A 252 4.61 1.36 4.85
C LEU A 252 3.48 1.68 3.85
N ALA A 253 3.84 2.05 2.62
CA ALA A 253 2.87 2.37 1.58
C ALA A 253 2.00 1.16 1.21
N VAL A 254 2.57 -0.05 1.17
CA VAL A 254 1.82 -1.25 0.82
C VAL A 254 0.94 -1.74 1.98
N ILE A 255 1.44 -1.71 3.22
CA ILE A 255 0.64 -2.02 4.41
C ILE A 255 -0.55 -1.09 4.50
N TRP A 256 -0.31 0.22 4.40
CA TRP A 256 -1.38 1.22 4.37
C TRP A 256 -2.40 0.95 3.26
N GLY A 257 -1.92 0.63 2.05
CA GLY A 257 -2.77 0.35 0.91
C GLY A 257 -3.65 -0.88 1.07
N TYR A 258 -3.20 -1.91 1.80
CA TYR A 258 -4.01 -3.10 2.07
C TYR A 258 -5.00 -2.89 3.21
N VAL A 259 -4.62 -2.13 4.23
CA VAL A 259 -5.39 -1.98 5.46
C VAL A 259 -6.51 -0.94 5.34
N LYS A 260 -6.25 0.18 4.66
CA LYS A 260 -7.18 1.30 4.53
C LYS A 260 -7.73 1.44 3.11
N ALA A 261 -7.85 0.32 2.40
CA ALA A 261 -8.33 0.30 1.02
C ALA A 261 -9.75 0.89 0.88
N ASP A 262 -10.59 0.81 1.92
CA ASP A 262 -11.95 1.38 2.01
C ASP A 262 -12.02 2.90 1.78
N SER A 263 -10.96 3.61 2.13
CA SER A 263 -10.79 5.06 2.05
C SER A 263 -9.81 5.46 0.95
N VAL A 264 -8.95 4.53 0.52
CA VAL A 264 -8.18 4.62 -0.74
C VAL A 264 -9.08 4.48 -1.95
N PHE A 265 -10.16 3.69 -1.92
CA PHE A 265 -11.08 3.63 -3.05
C PHE A 265 -11.67 5.01 -3.35
N PRO A 266 -12.28 5.76 -2.41
CA PRO A 266 -12.63 7.17 -2.62
C PRO A 266 -11.46 8.05 -3.05
N MET A 267 -10.22 7.80 -2.60
CA MET A 267 -9.03 8.54 -3.03
C MET A 267 -8.56 8.18 -4.46
N LEU A 268 -8.65 6.93 -4.89
CA LEU A 268 -8.41 6.44 -6.26
C LEU A 268 -9.62 6.68 -7.16
N TYR A 269 -10.81 6.88 -6.60
CA TYR A 269 -11.97 7.40 -7.29
C TYR A 269 -11.77 8.92 -7.46
N LEU A 270 -11.45 9.71 -6.43
CA LEU A 270 -11.16 11.15 -6.56
C LEU A 270 -9.90 11.42 -7.41
N LEU A 271 -8.82 10.65 -7.24
CA LEU A 271 -7.57 10.74 -8.02
C LEU A 271 -7.60 9.97 -9.34
N GLY A 272 -8.45 8.96 -9.49
CA GLY A 272 -8.68 8.27 -10.78
C GLY A 272 -9.68 9.01 -11.67
N TRP A 273 -10.52 9.87 -11.08
CA TRP A 273 -11.15 10.97 -11.80
C TRP A 273 -10.11 12.02 -12.22
N LEU A 274 -9.01 12.12 -11.49
CA LEU A 274 -7.91 13.06 -11.76
C LEU A 274 -6.65 12.34 -12.27
N LYS A 275 -6.73 11.28 -13.06
CA LYS A 275 -5.58 10.85 -13.88
C LYS A 275 -5.97 9.79 -14.88
N ILE A 276 -6.39 10.29 -16.03
CA ILE A 276 -6.26 9.59 -17.29
C ILE A 276 -5.55 10.59 -18.22
N VAL A 277 -4.25 10.38 -18.40
CA VAL A 277 -3.28 11.15 -19.23
C VAL A 277 -3.05 12.59 -18.80
#